data_AF-A0A8T5I340-F1
#
_entry.id   AF-A0A8T5I340-F1
#
_cell.length_a   1.000
_cell.length_b   1.000
_cell.length_c   1.000
_cell.angle_alpha   90.00
_cell.angle_beta   90.00
_cell.angle_gamma   90.00
#
_symmetry.space_group_name_H-M   'P 1'
#
loop_
_entity.id
_entity.type
_entity.pdbx_description
1 polymer ?
#
loop_
_entity_poly.entity_id
_entity_poly.type
_entity_poly.pdbx_seq_one_letter_code
_entity_poly.pdbx_strand_id
1 'polypeptide(L)'
;MDQPQNQPQQPQNPYNALMELTNRLRILEGRYGSTRERMFVMNQNMIDHYKRTNVELKTLNEDIRDMKEDIFTVKETVRHLVQEMGNFVRKEQLKVLEKYINLWDPFNFVTLEEVEELIEKKRIKNVEPKRKRKKSSSK
;
A
#
# COMPACT_ATOMS: atom_id res chain seq x y z
N MET A 1 15.66 -91.89 -7.02
CA MET A 1 14.28 -91.70 -6.55
C MET A 1 14.37 -91.54 -5.04
N ASP A 2 14.52 -90.31 -4.56
CA ASP A 2 14.54 -90.02 -3.11
C ASP A 2 13.29 -89.24 -2.78
N GLN A 3 12.37 -89.90 -2.09
CA GLN A 3 11.13 -89.29 -1.62
C GLN A 3 11.43 -88.34 -0.46
N PRO A 4 10.80 -87.14 -0.39
CA PRO A 4 10.94 -86.28 0.76
C PRO A 4 10.19 -86.89 1.96
N GLN A 5 10.91 -87.10 3.06
CA GLN A 5 10.34 -87.47 4.35
C GLN A 5 9.37 -86.40 4.84
N ASN A 6 8.09 -86.76 4.87
CA ASN A 6 7.04 -85.97 5.49
C ASN A 6 7.17 -86.11 7.02
N GLN A 7 7.66 -85.08 7.69
CA GLN A 7 7.66 -85.04 9.16
C GLN A 7 6.23 -84.88 9.68
N PRO A 8 5.81 -85.62 10.73
CA PRO A 8 4.48 -85.48 11.30
C PRO A 8 4.33 -84.11 11.98
N GLN A 9 3.36 -83.31 11.51
CA GLN A 9 2.94 -82.09 12.19
C GLN A 9 2.41 -82.47 13.58
N GLN A 10 3.10 -82.03 14.64
CA GLN A 10 2.61 -82.23 16.00
C GLN A 10 1.26 -81.51 16.20
N PRO A 11 0.30 -82.11 16.92
CA PRO A 11 -0.98 -81.49 17.18
C PRO A 11 -0.78 -80.18 17.95
N GLN A 12 -1.24 -79.07 17.36
CA GLN A 12 -1.26 -77.74 17.97
C GLN A 12 -1.99 -77.83 19.31
N ASN A 13 -1.25 -77.67 20.41
CA ASN A 13 -1.79 -77.76 21.76
C ASN A 13 -2.75 -76.57 21.99
N PRO A 14 -4.06 -76.78 22.23
CA PRO A 14 -5.06 -75.70 22.31
C PRO A 14 -4.76 -74.65 23.39
N TYR A 15 -3.97 -75.01 24.41
CA TYR A 15 -3.48 -74.08 25.42
C TYR A 15 -2.56 -72.99 24.86
N ASN A 16 -1.74 -73.30 23.84
CA ASN A 16 -0.86 -72.31 23.22
C ASN A 16 -1.65 -71.27 22.43
N ALA A 17 -2.72 -71.70 21.74
CA ALA A 17 -3.61 -70.80 21.01
C ALA A 17 -4.36 -69.84 21.95
N LEU A 18 -4.81 -70.31 23.12
CA LEU A 18 -5.43 -69.47 24.13
C LEU A 18 -4.46 -68.43 24.72
N MET A 19 -3.21 -68.81 24.95
CA MET A 19 -2.19 -67.91 25.47
C MET A 19 -1.80 -66.83 24.44
N GLU A 20 -1.73 -67.21 23.15
CA GLU A 20 -1.52 -66.25 22.07
C GLU A 20 -2.69 -65.26 21.93
N LEU A 21 -3.94 -65.75 22.00
CA LEU A 21 -5.14 -64.90 21.99
C LEU A 21 -5.14 -63.92 23.17
N THR A 22 -4.78 -64.39 24.36
CA THR A 22 -4.70 -63.55 25.57
C THR A 22 -3.65 -62.45 25.40
N ASN A 23 -2.47 -62.77 24.86
CA ASN A 23 -1.43 -61.78 24.57
C ASN A 23 -1.88 -60.75 23.52
N ARG A 24 -2.54 -61.20 22.45
CA ARG A 24 -3.07 -60.31 21.42
C ARG A 24 -4.14 -59.38 21.98
N LEU A 25 -5.03 -59.89 22.82
CA LEU A 25 -6.09 -59.11 23.48
C LEU A 25 -5.49 -58.03 24.39
N ARG A 26 -4.49 -58.39 25.20
CA ARG A 26 -3.75 -57.43 26.05
C ARG A 26 -3.06 -56.33 25.23
N ILE A 27 -2.45 -56.68 24.10
CA ILE A 27 -1.83 -55.70 23.21
C ILE A 27 -2.89 -54.76 22.61
N LEU A 28 -4.04 -55.30 22.20
CA LEU A 28 -5.18 -54.54 21.68
C LEU A 28 -5.72 -53.55 22.72
N GLU A 29 -5.92 -54.00 23.95
CA GLU A 29 -6.35 -53.14 25.06
C GLU A 29 -5.34 -52.02 25.32
N GLY A 30 -4.04 -52.34 25.34
CA GLY A 30 -3.00 -51.33 25.48
C GLY A 30 -3.02 -50.29 24.36
N ARG A 31 -3.14 -50.72 23.10
CA ARG A 31 -3.26 -49.82 21.94
C ARG A 31 -4.52 -48.96 21.99
N TYR A 32 -5.65 -49.54 22.41
CA TYR A 32 -6.89 -48.81 22.57
C TYR A 32 -6.78 -47.73 23.65
N GLY A 33 -6.16 -48.07 24.79
CA GLY A 33 -5.86 -47.12 25.86
C GLY A 33 -5.01 -45.94 25.37
N SER A 34 -3.89 -46.22 24.69
CA SER A 34 -3.03 -45.16 24.13
C SER A 34 -3.74 -44.31 23.06
N THR A 35 -4.60 -44.92 22.25
CA THR A 35 -5.38 -44.18 21.22
C THR A 35 -6.38 -43.24 21.88
N ARG A 36 -7.07 -43.71 22.92
CA ARG A 36 -8.01 -42.91 23.70
C ARG A 36 -7.33 -41.72 24.38
N GLU A 37 -6.15 -41.93 24.96
CA GLU A 37 -5.36 -40.86 25.58
C GLU A 37 -4.95 -39.80 24.54
N ARG A 38 -4.44 -40.23 23.38
CA ARG A 38 -4.10 -39.32 22.27
C ARG A 38 -5.31 -38.54 21.79
N MET A 39 -6.46 -39.19 21.68
CA MET A 39 -7.72 -38.53 21.29
C MET A 39 -8.14 -37.49 22.33
N PHE A 40 -7.98 -37.77 23.62
CA PHE A 40 -8.28 -36.81 24.68
C PHE A 40 -7.38 -35.57 24.60
N VAL A 41 -6.06 -35.76 24.45
CA VAL A 41 -5.10 -34.66 24.28
C VAL A 41 -5.41 -33.87 23.00
N MET A 42 -5.73 -34.55 21.90
CA MET A 42 -6.11 -33.90 20.65
C MET A 42 -7.37 -33.04 20.82
N ASN A 43 -8.40 -33.54 21.51
CA ASN A 43 -9.61 -32.78 21.79
C ASN A 43 -9.32 -31.55 22.64
N GLN A 44 -8.49 -31.69 23.68
CA GLN A 44 -8.10 -30.57 24.52
C GLN A 44 -7.34 -29.50 23.71
N ASN A 45 -6.36 -29.93 22.92
CA ASN A 45 -5.61 -29.03 22.03
C ASN A 45 -6.53 -28.34 21.03
N MET A 46 -7.49 -29.06 20.43
CA MET A 46 -8.45 -28.49 19.48
C MET A 46 -9.34 -27.43 20.13
N ILE A 47 -9.81 -27.65 21.36
CA ILE A 47 -10.58 -26.67 22.12
C ILE A 47 -9.74 -25.43 22.41
N ASP A 48 -8.49 -25.60 22.81
CA ASP A 48 -7.59 -24.49 23.11
C ASP A 48 -7.22 -23.69 21.86
N HIS A 49 -6.95 -24.37 20.74
CA HIS A 49 -6.76 -23.73 19.44
C HIS A 49 -8.02 -22.96 19.01
N TYR A 50 -9.21 -23.56 19.12
CA TYR A 50 -10.46 -22.88 18.78
C TYR A 50 -10.67 -21.60 19.61
N LYS A 51 -10.40 -21.65 20.92
CA LYS A 51 -10.48 -20.48 21.80
C LYS A 51 -9.50 -19.38 21.38
N ARG A 52 -8.23 -19.74 21.10
CA ARG A 52 -7.20 -18.78 20.65
C ARG A 52 -7.58 -18.13 19.32
N THR A 53 -7.96 -18.93 18.32
CA THR A 53 -8.39 -18.41 17.02
C THR A 53 -9.62 -17.52 17.14
N ASN A 54 -10.56 -17.83 18.04
CA ASN A 54 -11.72 -16.97 18.27
C ASN A 54 -11.34 -15.62 18.91
N VAL A 55 -10.33 -15.59 19.78
CA VAL A 55 -9.78 -14.33 20.33
C VAL A 55 -9.08 -13.55 19.23
N GLU A 56 -8.20 -14.18 18.46
CA GLU A 56 -7.51 -13.56 17.33
C GLU A 56 -8.48 -12.96 16.31
N LEU A 57 -9.57 -13.67 15.99
CA LEU A 57 -10.63 -13.16 15.11
C LEU A 57 -11.35 -11.93 15.68
N LYS A 58 -11.52 -11.85 17.00
CA LYS A 58 -12.11 -10.65 17.64
C LYS A 58 -11.16 -9.47 17.56
N THR A 59 -9.89 -9.68 17.89
CA THR A 59 -8.85 -8.64 17.78
C THR A 59 -8.71 -8.15 16.34
N LEU A 60 -8.68 -9.05 15.35
CA LEU A 60 -8.66 -8.65 13.94
C LEU A 60 -9.89 -7.83 13.53
N ASN A 61 -11.07 -8.14 14.07
CA ASN A 61 -12.26 -7.34 13.78
C ASN A 61 -12.19 -5.94 14.43
N GLU A 62 -11.60 -5.82 15.61
CA GLU A 62 -11.31 -4.55 16.26
C GLU A 62 -10.30 -3.74 15.43
N ASP A 63 -9.18 -4.34 15.04
CA ASP A 63 -8.17 -3.70 14.19
C ASP A 63 -8.76 -3.23 12.85
N ILE A 64 -9.65 -4.03 12.22
CA ILE A 64 -10.35 -3.64 10.98
C ILE A 64 -11.27 -2.45 11.21
N ARG A 65 -11.90 -2.35 12.37
CA ARG A 65 -12.76 -1.21 12.71
C ARG A 65 -11.93 0.05 12.88
N ASP A 66 -10.81 -0.04 13.58
CA ASP A 66 -9.91 1.09 13.82
C ASP A 66 -9.28 1.56 12.49
N MET A 67 -8.83 0.63 11.63
CA MET A 67 -8.35 0.98 10.29
C MET A 67 -9.40 1.70 9.44
N LYS A 68 -10.69 1.36 9.58
CA LYS A 68 -11.76 2.08 8.85
C LYS A 68 -11.91 3.51 9.35
N GLU A 69 -11.76 3.74 10.65
CA GLU A 69 -11.79 5.07 11.27
C GLU A 69 -10.58 5.91 10.83
N ASP A 70 -9.39 5.31 10.81
CA ASP A 70 -8.18 5.96 10.28
C ASP A 70 -8.32 6.34 8.81
N ILE A 71 -8.86 5.44 7.98
CA ILE A 71 -9.11 5.72 6.55
C ILE A 71 -10.11 6.88 6.40
N PHE A 72 -11.15 6.94 7.24
CA PHE A 72 -12.10 8.04 7.23
C PHE A 72 -11.42 9.37 7.57
N THR A 73 -10.57 9.37 8.59
CA THR A 73 -9.79 10.54 9.02
C THR A 73 -8.81 11.00 7.92
N VAL A 74 -8.10 10.06 7.29
CA VAL A 74 -7.23 10.35 6.14
C VAL A 74 -8.02 10.94 4.98
N LYS A 75 -9.20 10.41 4.67
CA LYS A 75 -10.05 10.95 3.62
C LYS A 75 -10.47 12.40 3.92
N GLU A 76 -10.81 12.69 5.18
CA GLU A 76 -11.22 14.04 5.56
C GLU A 76 -10.06 15.03 5.53
N THR A 77 -8.88 14.64 6.02
CA THR A 77 -7.66 15.47 5.93
C THR A 77 -7.27 15.75 4.47
N VAL A 78 -7.36 14.75 3.58
CA VAL A 78 -7.16 14.96 2.14
C VAL A 78 -8.19 15.91 1.56
N ARG A 79 -9.46 15.81 1.97
CA ARG A 79 -10.52 16.72 1.53
C ARG A 79 -10.24 18.16 1.96
N HIS A 80 -9.82 18.36 3.21
CA HIS A 80 -9.42 19.68 3.71
C HIS A 80 -8.22 20.24 2.94
N LEU A 81 -7.21 19.41 2.68
CA LEU A 81 -6.05 19.82 1.89
C LEU A 81 -6.45 20.25 0.47
N VAL A 82 -7.36 19.52 -0.19
CA VAL A 82 -7.89 19.92 -1.51
C VAL A 82 -8.65 21.25 -1.44
N GLN A 83 -9.43 21.49 -0.38
CA GLN A 83 -10.12 22.76 -0.19
C GLN A 83 -9.15 23.92 0.03
N GLU A 84 -8.12 23.73 0.86
CA GLU A 84 -7.07 24.73 1.09
C GLU A 84 -6.26 25.01 -0.18
N MET A 85 -5.93 23.98 -0.98
CA MET A 85 -5.30 24.15 -2.28
C MET A 85 -6.19 24.93 -3.27
N GLY A 86 -7.50 24.79 -3.18
CA GLY A 86 -8.45 25.60 -3.96
C GLY A 86 -8.53 27.06 -3.48
N ASN A 87 -8.27 27.30 -2.20
CA ASN A 87 -8.24 28.64 -1.58
C ASN A 87 -6.87 29.34 -1.71
N PHE A 88 -5.81 28.61 -2.06
CA PHE A 88 -4.56 29.25 -2.49
C PHE A 88 -4.85 30.09 -3.73
N VAL A 89 -4.72 31.42 -3.57
CA VAL A 89 -4.94 32.43 -4.61
C VAL A 89 -4.34 31.96 -5.94
N ARG A 90 -5.19 31.80 -6.97
CA ARG A 90 -4.72 31.44 -8.32
C ARG A 90 -3.62 32.42 -8.70
N LYS A 91 -2.49 31.94 -9.24
CA LYS A 91 -1.36 32.79 -9.67
C LYS A 91 -1.79 33.98 -10.53
N GLU A 92 -2.91 33.84 -11.23
CA GLU A 92 -3.58 34.88 -12.01
C GLU A 92 -4.05 36.08 -11.16
N GLN A 93 -4.64 35.84 -9.99
CA GLN A 93 -5.08 36.89 -9.06
C GLN A 93 -3.90 37.62 -8.44
N LEU A 94 -2.78 36.93 -8.18
CA LEU A 94 -1.53 37.57 -7.74
C LEU A 94 -0.94 38.49 -8.83
N LYS A 95 -0.98 38.10 -10.11
CA LYS A 95 -0.54 38.97 -11.22
C LYS A 95 -1.40 40.22 -11.37
N VAL A 96 -2.71 40.09 -11.16
CA VAL A 96 -3.63 41.24 -11.20
C VAL A 96 -3.33 42.18 -10.03
N LEU A 97 -3.11 41.65 -8.83
CA LEU A 97 -2.72 42.43 -7.66
C LEU A 97 -1.36 43.12 -7.86
N GLU A 98 -0.37 42.42 -8.41
CA GLU A 98 0.94 42.97 -8.79
C GLU A 98 0.80 44.12 -9.79
N LYS A 99 -0.08 43.98 -10.79
CA LYS A 99 -0.37 45.03 -11.76
C LYS A 99 -1.05 46.25 -11.11
N TYR A 100 -1.96 46.04 -10.16
CA TYR A 100 -2.58 47.13 -9.42
C TYR A 100 -1.60 47.83 -8.49
N ILE A 101 -0.73 47.08 -7.80
CA ILE A 101 0.34 47.64 -6.97
C ILE A 101 1.31 48.49 -7.82
N ASN A 102 1.73 47.98 -8.98
CA ASN A 102 2.61 48.71 -9.90
C ASN A 102 1.93 49.96 -10.50
N LEU A 103 0.61 49.93 -10.71
CA LEU A 103 -0.15 51.11 -11.16
C LEU A 103 -0.32 52.15 -10.05
N TRP A 104 -0.33 51.70 -8.80
CA TRP A 104 -0.50 52.54 -7.62
C TRP A 104 0.83 53.06 -7.06
N ASP A 105 1.97 52.70 -7.67
CA ASP A 105 3.28 53.22 -7.30
C ASP A 105 3.33 54.74 -7.56
N PRO A 106 3.32 55.58 -6.51
CA PRO A 106 3.25 57.02 -6.64
C PRO A 106 4.51 57.64 -7.25
N PHE A 107 5.57 56.85 -7.45
CA PHE A 107 6.81 57.29 -8.08
C PHE A 107 6.81 57.20 -9.63
N ASN A 108 5.79 56.58 -10.24
CA ASN A 108 5.69 56.44 -11.71
C ASN A 108 4.73 57.44 -12.39
N PHE A 109 4.23 58.45 -11.66
CA PHE A 109 3.43 59.50 -12.26
C PHE A 109 4.31 60.47 -13.04
N VAL A 110 4.35 60.26 -14.36
CA VAL A 110 5.01 61.16 -15.32
C VAL A 110 4.27 62.49 -15.37
N THR A 111 5.01 63.59 -15.31
CA THR A 111 4.46 64.94 -15.48
C THR A 111 4.11 65.22 -16.95
N LEU A 112 3.20 66.17 -17.21
CA LEU A 112 2.75 66.49 -18.59
C LEU A 112 3.91 66.85 -19.53
N GLU A 113 4.91 67.54 -19.00
CA GLU A 113 6.11 67.97 -19.73
C GLU A 113 6.98 66.77 -20.17
N GLU A 114 7.13 65.77 -19.30
CA GLU A 114 7.88 64.53 -19.61
C GLU A 114 7.16 63.68 -20.67
N VAL A 115 5.82 63.73 -20.72
CA VAL A 115 5.03 63.04 -21.75
C VAL A 115 5.21 63.71 -23.11
N GLU A 116 5.23 65.05 -23.17
CA GLU A 116 5.48 65.79 -24.40
C GLU A 116 6.88 65.53 -24.96
N GLU A 117 7.91 65.53 -24.11
CA GLU A 117 9.29 65.17 -24.52
C GLU A 117 9.39 63.75 -25.08
N LEU A 118 8.68 62.79 -24.50
CA LEU A 118 8.66 61.40 -24.97
C LEU A 118 7.99 61.27 -26.35
N ILE A 119 6.94 62.05 -26.61
CA ILE A 119 6.26 62.08 -27.90
C ILE A 119 7.17 62.70 -28.97
N GLU A 120 7.89 63.76 -28.62
CA GLU A 120 8.80 64.44 -29.53
C GLU A 120 10.02 63.58 -29.86
N LYS A 121 10.64 62.93 -28.86
CA LYS A 121 11.72 61.92 -29.05
C LYS A 121 11.27 60.74 -29.93
N LYS A 122 10.01 60.28 -29.80
CA LYS A 122 9.46 59.21 -30.66
C LYS A 122 9.19 59.67 -32.10
N ARG A 123 8.78 60.93 -32.31
CA ARG A 123 8.64 61.51 -33.66
C ARG A 123 10.00 61.61 -34.38
N ILE A 124 11.05 62.03 -33.67
CA ILE A 124 12.40 62.20 -34.24
C ILE A 124 13.00 60.87 -34.71
N LYS A 125 12.80 59.77 -33.98
CA LYS A 125 13.30 58.44 -34.35
C LYS A 125 12.71 57.87 -35.65
N ASN A 126 11.54 58.32 -36.09
CA ASN A 126 10.92 57.91 -37.35
C ASN A 126 11.38 58.73 -38.57
N VAL A 127 12.24 59.74 -38.38
CA VAL A 127 12.66 60.68 -39.43
C VAL A 127 14.09 60.41 -39.96
N GLU A 128 14.87 59.48 -39.38
CA GLU A 128 16.18 59.15 -39.94
C GLU A 128 16.05 58.43 -41.31
N PRO A 129 16.52 59.02 -42.43
CA PRO A 129 16.35 58.44 -43.74
C PRO A 129 17.45 57.41 -44.04
N LYS A 130 17.04 56.20 -44.41
CA LYS A 130 17.87 55.31 -45.24
C LYS A 130 18.19 56.00 -46.57
N ARG A 131 19.42 56.50 -46.79
CA ARG A 131 20.00 56.79 -48.14
C ARG A 131 21.52 56.96 -48.05
N LYS A 132 22.29 55.89 -48.33
CA LYS A 132 23.02 55.57 -49.58
C LYS A 132 24.22 56.48 -49.92
N ARG A 133 25.42 55.89 -50.02
CA ARG A 133 26.43 56.28 -51.03
C ARG A 133 26.82 55.06 -51.87
N LYS A 134 26.61 55.19 -53.17
CA LYS A 134 27.03 54.27 -54.25
C LYS A 134 28.28 54.83 -54.93
N LYS A 135 29.22 53.92 -55.22
CA LYS A 135 30.07 53.77 -56.43
C LYS A 135 31.27 54.70 -56.68
N SER A 136 32.45 54.07 -56.80
CA SER A 136 33.33 53.94 -57.99
C SER A 136 34.71 53.46 -57.49
N SER A 137 35.62 52.77 -58.19
CA SER A 137 35.75 52.02 -59.45
C SER A 137 37.21 51.50 -59.46
N SER A 138 37.52 50.46 -60.25
CA SER A 138 38.87 50.02 -60.66
C SER A 138 39.67 49.23 -59.61
N LYS A 139 40.17 48.03 -59.86
CA LYS A 139 40.79 47.46 -61.07
C LYS A 139 40.59 45.94 -61.10
#